data_AF-A0A2V9SGG0-F1
#
_entry.id   AF-A0A2V9SGG0-F1
#
_cell.length_a   1.000
_cell.length_b   1.000
_cell.length_c   1.000
_cell.angle_alpha   90.00
_cell.angle_beta   90.00
_cell.angle_gamma   90.00
#
_symmetry.space_group_name_H-M   'P 1'
#
loop_
_entity.id
_entity.type
_entity.pdbx_description
1 polymer ?
#
loop_
_entity_poly.entity_id
_entity_poly.type
_entity_poly.pdbx_seq_one_letter_code
_entity_poly.pdbx_strand_id
1 'polypeptide(L)'
;MKARVYNQPIQTLTLQFQAASSAVNSTWNVKTPAGSADANLIYYPKTRGYDVRLNTSNVALEKLEAIQAKNLAVKGTLTASTNGKGTLDNPQLTATVQVPQLQFQQSVMTGVKAQLNVANHRAEAALSSSMEKSSLQAKANVNLDGRDYYTTANIDTTALPVAALLAVYVPALPTGLQGQMELHASLKGPLKDKSRMEAHLVIPTLSASYESVQISNAGPIRVDYANYVVSLQPSELSGTETSIRLAG
;
A
#
# COMPACT_ATOMS: atom_id res chain seq x y z
N MET A 1 -22.24 -11.15 23.96
CA MET A 1 -20.87 -10.66 23.74
C MET A 1 -20.57 -10.79 22.24
N LYS A 2 -20.36 -9.70 21.49
CA LYS A 2 -20.07 -9.79 20.04
C LYS A 2 -18.57 -9.96 19.85
N ALA A 3 -18.13 -11.11 19.32
CA ALA A 3 -16.72 -11.35 19.04
C ALA A 3 -16.26 -10.47 17.85
N ARG A 4 -15.05 -9.91 17.95
CA ARG A 4 -14.44 -9.04 16.92
C ARG A 4 -13.04 -9.56 16.56
N VAL A 5 -12.68 -9.52 15.27
CA VAL A 5 -11.31 -9.76 14.78
C VAL A 5 -10.89 -8.55 13.96
N TYR A 6 -9.78 -7.90 14.31
CA TYR A 6 -9.35 -6.63 13.70
C TYR A 6 -10.48 -5.59 13.62
N ASN A 7 -11.22 -5.45 14.72
CA ASN A 7 -12.41 -4.63 14.84
C ASN A 7 -13.59 -5.02 13.93
N GLN A 8 -13.51 -6.09 13.13
CA GLN A 8 -14.64 -6.56 12.32
C GLN A 8 -15.60 -7.41 13.14
N PRO A 9 -16.93 -7.24 13.00
CA PRO A 9 -17.90 -8.07 13.68
C PRO A 9 -17.91 -9.46 13.06
N ILE A 10 -17.78 -10.48 13.90
CA ILE A 10 -17.76 -11.87 13.47
C ILE A 10 -19.19 -12.39 13.41
N GLN A 11 -19.56 -13.00 12.28
CA GLN A 11 -20.80 -13.78 12.15
C GLN A 11 -20.57 -15.22 12.59
N THR A 12 -19.46 -15.80 12.16
CA THR A 12 -19.08 -17.18 12.52
C THR A 12 -17.57 -17.24 12.66
N LEU A 13 -17.12 -17.89 13.74
CA LEU A 13 -15.72 -18.25 13.95
C LEU A 13 -15.69 -19.71 14.35
N THR A 14 -15.08 -20.53 13.51
CA THR A 14 -14.73 -21.91 13.84
C THR A 14 -13.24 -21.95 14.12
N LEU A 15 -12.86 -22.40 15.32
CA LEU A 15 -11.49 -22.61 15.72
C LEU A 15 -11.32 -24.07 16.09
N GLN A 16 -10.38 -24.75 15.43
CA GLN A 16 -9.95 -26.09 15.78
C GLN A 16 -8.48 -26.02 16.18
N PHE A 17 -8.17 -26.61 17.34
CA PHE A 17 -6.84 -26.61 17.90
C PHE A 17 -6.48 -28.02 18.32
N GLN A 18 -5.33 -28.51 17.87
CA GLN A 18 -4.81 -29.82 18.22
C GLN A 18 -3.34 -29.66 18.61
N ALA A 19 -3.01 -30.00 19.85
CA ALA A 19 -1.64 -29.97 20.34
C ALA A 19 -1.12 -31.41 20.50
N ALA A 20 0.00 -31.69 19.86
CA ALA A 20 0.82 -32.87 20.08
C ALA A 20 2.17 -32.46 20.65
N SER A 21 2.96 -33.41 21.17
CA SER A 21 4.27 -33.13 21.78
C SER A 21 5.29 -32.48 20.83
N SER A 22 5.08 -32.58 19.52
CA SER A 22 5.97 -32.04 18.48
C SER A 22 5.42 -30.82 17.74
N ALA A 23 4.10 -30.63 17.71
CA ALA A 23 3.47 -29.61 16.89
C ALA A 23 2.12 -29.14 17.45
N VAL A 24 1.77 -27.91 17.11
CA VAL A 24 0.49 -27.28 17.41
C VAL A 24 -0.19 -26.95 16.09
N ASN A 25 -1.31 -27.62 15.80
CA ASN A 25 -2.12 -27.39 14.62
C ASN A 25 -3.31 -26.50 14.98
N SER A 26 -3.55 -25.46 14.20
CA SER A 26 -4.65 -24.53 14.36
C SER A 26 -5.33 -24.27 13.02
N THR A 27 -6.64 -24.50 12.95
CA THR A 27 -7.46 -24.17 11.78
C THR A 27 -8.52 -23.16 12.19
N TRP A 28 -8.62 -22.09 11.41
CA TRP A 28 -9.51 -20.95 11.63
C TRP A 28 -10.38 -20.77 10.40
N ASN A 29 -11.70 -20.71 10.59
CA ASN A 29 -12.63 -20.33 9.53
C ASN A 29 -13.45 -19.15 10.07
N VAL A 30 -13.35 -18.00 9.40
CA VAL A 30 -13.98 -16.76 9.84
C VAL A 30 -14.95 -16.29 8.76
N LYS A 31 -16.18 -15.96 9.18
CA LYS A 31 -17.17 -15.27 8.35
C LYS A 31 -17.54 -13.95 9.00
N THR A 32 -17.54 -12.90 8.20
CA THR A 32 -17.89 -11.52 8.57
C THR A 32 -18.87 -10.96 7.54
N PRO A 33 -19.54 -9.82 7.80
CA PRO A 33 -20.35 -9.14 6.78
C PRO A 33 -19.55 -8.73 5.54
N ALA A 34 -18.25 -8.48 5.69
CA ALA A 34 -17.36 -8.09 4.60
C ALA A 34 -16.91 -9.27 3.75
N GLY A 35 -16.80 -10.48 4.30
CA GLY A 35 -16.35 -11.65 3.56
C GLY A 35 -15.91 -12.79 4.47
N SER A 36 -15.17 -13.75 3.91
CA SER A 36 -14.70 -14.92 4.63
C SER A 36 -13.19 -15.14 4.50
N ALA A 37 -12.61 -15.81 5.49
CA ALA A 37 -11.21 -16.17 5.52
C ALA A 37 -11.01 -17.53 6.17
N ASP A 38 -10.09 -18.31 5.60
CA ASP A 38 -9.66 -19.60 6.11
C ASP A 38 -8.16 -19.54 6.36
N ALA A 39 -7.73 -19.98 7.54
CA ALA A 39 -6.32 -20.04 7.90
C ALA A 39 -5.96 -21.37 8.56
N ASN A 40 -4.81 -21.90 8.20
CA ASN A 40 -4.18 -23.06 8.81
C ASN A 40 -2.79 -22.66 9.28
N LEU A 41 -2.46 -23.00 10.53
CA LEU A 41 -1.16 -22.78 11.12
C LEU A 41 -0.71 -24.07 11.79
N ILE A 42 0.48 -24.53 11.44
CA ILE A 42 1.22 -25.56 12.16
C ILE A 42 2.44 -24.88 12.78
N TYR A 43 2.60 -24.98 14.09
CA TYR A 43 3.77 -24.47 14.79
C TYR A 43 4.55 -25.61 15.43
N TYR A 44 5.87 -25.58 15.31
CA TYR A 44 6.79 -26.58 15.84
C TYR A 44 7.67 -25.95 16.93
N PRO A 45 7.30 -26.06 18.22
CA PRO A 45 7.97 -25.32 19.30
C PRO A 45 9.47 -25.60 19.42
N LYS A 46 9.88 -26.87 19.25
CA LYS A 46 11.30 -27.28 19.41
C LYS A 46 12.23 -26.62 18.40
N THR A 47 11.77 -26.45 17.16
CA THR A 47 12.56 -25.88 16.05
C THR A 47 12.20 -24.43 15.78
N ARG A 48 11.21 -23.88 16.51
CA ARG A 48 10.59 -22.58 16.22
C ARG A 48 10.10 -22.51 14.76
N GLY A 49 9.72 -23.66 14.21
CA GLY A 49 9.27 -23.81 12.83
C GLY A 49 7.79 -23.48 12.68
N TYR A 50 7.37 -23.07 11.49
CA TYR A 50 5.97 -22.88 11.16
C TYR A 50 5.63 -23.31 9.73
N ASP A 51 4.38 -23.69 9.51
CA ASP A 51 3.72 -23.78 8.21
C ASP A 51 2.41 -22.98 8.33
N VAL A 52 2.23 -21.98 7.47
CA VAL A 52 1.05 -21.12 7.49
C VAL A 52 0.44 -21.03 6.12
N ARG A 53 -0.88 -21.14 6.07
CA ARG A 53 -1.70 -20.86 4.88
C ARG A 53 -2.88 -20.01 5.29
N LEU A 54 -3.12 -18.93 4.59
CA LEU A 54 -4.30 -18.09 4.75
C LEU A 54 -4.87 -17.78 3.36
N ASN A 55 -6.18 -17.87 3.21
CA ASN A 55 -6.89 -17.42 2.02
C ASN A 55 -8.14 -16.65 2.43
N THR A 56 -8.47 -15.60 1.70
CA THR A 56 -9.73 -14.88 1.84
C THR A 56 -10.55 -15.01 0.57
N SER A 57 -11.86 -15.03 0.73
CA SER A 57 -12.80 -15.09 -0.39
C SER A 57 -13.74 -13.89 -0.35
N ASN A 58 -13.67 -13.09 -1.41
CA ASN A 58 -14.59 -11.99 -1.73
C ASN A 58 -14.83 -10.98 -0.59
N VAL A 59 -13.74 -10.39 -0.08
CA VAL A 59 -13.84 -9.38 0.97
C VAL A 59 -14.26 -8.04 0.36
N ALA A 60 -15.52 -7.64 0.56
CA ALA A 60 -16.05 -6.34 0.17
C ALA A 60 -15.43 -5.22 1.02
N LEU A 61 -14.64 -4.35 0.40
CA LEU A 61 -13.87 -3.30 1.06
C LEU A 61 -14.78 -2.27 1.75
N GLU A 62 -15.88 -1.90 1.12
CA GLU A 62 -16.86 -0.94 1.65
C GLU A 62 -17.56 -1.42 2.93
N LYS A 63 -17.52 -2.73 3.20
CA LYS A 63 -18.11 -3.35 4.40
C LYS A 63 -17.12 -3.47 5.55
N LEU A 64 -15.84 -3.16 5.33
CA LEU A 64 -14.84 -3.19 6.39
C LEU A 64 -15.03 -2.01 7.34
N GLU A 65 -15.20 -2.27 8.64
CA GLU A 65 -15.31 -1.20 9.65
C GLU A 65 -14.12 -0.22 9.60
N ALA A 66 -12.90 -0.66 9.26
CA ALA A 66 -11.73 0.22 9.17
C ALA A 66 -11.82 1.24 8.02
N ILE A 67 -12.50 0.88 6.92
CA ILE A 67 -12.75 1.76 5.78
C ILE A 67 -13.89 2.73 6.12
N GLN A 68 -14.98 2.21 6.71
CA GLN A 68 -16.13 3.01 7.15
C GLN A 68 -15.72 4.03 8.22
N ALA A 69 -14.90 3.64 9.20
CA ALA A 69 -14.44 4.52 10.27
C ALA A 69 -13.58 5.69 9.77
N LYS A 70 -12.94 5.55 8.61
CA LYS A 70 -12.17 6.62 7.95
C LYS A 70 -12.99 7.39 6.92
N ASN A 71 -14.29 7.10 6.78
CA ASN A 71 -15.18 7.66 5.76
C ASN A 71 -14.57 7.62 4.35
N LEU A 72 -13.81 6.57 4.05
CA LEU A 72 -13.18 6.41 2.74
C LEU A 72 -14.24 5.89 1.78
N ALA A 73 -14.51 6.65 0.72
CA ALA A 73 -15.39 6.23 -0.38
C ALA A 73 -14.67 5.18 -1.25
N VAL A 74 -14.53 3.97 -0.71
CA VAL A 74 -13.87 2.84 -1.35
C VAL A 74 -14.92 1.77 -1.61
N LYS A 75 -14.94 1.22 -2.82
CA LYS A 75 -15.76 0.07 -3.19
C LYS A 75 -14.95 -0.91 -4.03
N GLY A 76 -15.07 -2.19 -3.73
CA GLY A 76 -14.35 -3.23 -4.46
C GLY A 76 -14.25 -4.53 -3.67
N THR A 77 -13.83 -5.58 -4.36
CA THR A 77 -13.70 -6.91 -3.77
C THR A 77 -12.24 -7.31 -3.70
N LEU A 78 -11.77 -7.57 -2.49
CA LEU A 78 -10.41 -7.99 -2.19
C LEU A 78 -10.34 -9.51 -2.00
N THR A 79 -9.32 -10.11 -2.62
CA THR A 79 -8.82 -11.45 -2.27
C THR A 79 -7.42 -11.32 -1.72
N ALA A 80 -7.09 -12.17 -0.76
CA ALA A 80 -5.76 -12.26 -0.19
C ALA A 80 -5.40 -13.72 0.00
N SER A 81 -4.15 -14.04 -0.28
CA SER A 81 -3.56 -15.34 0.03
C SER A 81 -2.21 -15.16 0.67
N THR A 82 -1.85 -16.10 1.53
CA THR A 82 -0.54 -16.14 2.19
C THR A 82 -0.14 -17.59 2.37
N ASN A 83 1.09 -17.91 2.05
CA ASN A 83 1.70 -19.21 2.30
C ASN A 83 3.09 -18.98 2.87
N GLY A 84 3.49 -19.73 3.88
CA GLY A 84 4.83 -19.60 4.45
C GLY A 84 5.27 -20.86 5.16
N LYS A 85 6.55 -21.18 5.03
CA LYS A 85 7.16 -22.33 5.69
C LYS A 85 8.60 -22.02 6.02
N GLY A 86 8.89 -21.80 7.30
CA GLY A 86 10.22 -21.41 7.74
C GLY A 86 10.36 -21.56 9.24
N THR A 87 11.34 -20.87 9.80
CA THR A 87 11.47 -20.72 11.26
C THR A 87 11.35 -19.25 11.62
N LEU A 88 11.12 -18.96 12.90
CA LEU A 88 11.14 -17.57 13.37
C LEU A 88 12.49 -16.88 13.16
N ASP A 89 13.57 -17.67 13.09
CA ASP A 89 14.93 -17.16 12.89
C ASP A 89 15.30 -17.07 11.40
N ASN A 90 14.65 -17.83 10.50
CA ASN A 90 14.78 -17.68 9.06
C ASN A 90 13.39 -17.76 8.41
N PRO A 91 12.65 -16.64 8.40
CA PRO A 91 11.27 -16.62 7.93
C PRO A 91 11.21 -16.79 6.42
N GLN A 92 10.25 -17.60 5.97
CA GLN A 92 9.86 -17.70 4.57
C GLN A 92 8.35 -17.54 4.43
N LEU A 93 7.93 -16.59 3.61
CA LEU A 93 6.53 -16.20 3.45
C LEU A 93 6.31 -15.57 2.09
N THR A 94 5.20 -15.91 1.43
CA THR A 94 4.68 -15.18 0.29
C THR A 94 3.24 -14.80 0.57
N ALA A 95 2.92 -13.52 0.42
CA ALA A 95 1.56 -13.01 0.49
C ALA A 95 1.20 -12.28 -0.81
N THR A 96 -0.06 -12.39 -1.23
CA THR A 96 -0.59 -11.67 -2.37
C THR A 96 -1.98 -11.14 -2.02
N VAL A 97 -2.21 -9.88 -2.36
CA VAL A 97 -3.51 -9.21 -2.24
C VAL A 97 -3.90 -8.71 -3.62
N GLN A 98 -5.16 -8.93 -4.01
CA GLN A 98 -5.68 -8.52 -5.31
C GLN A 98 -7.03 -7.84 -5.16
N VAL A 99 -7.23 -6.75 -5.90
CA VAL A 99 -8.51 -6.08 -6.09
C VAL A 99 -8.69 -5.88 -7.60
N PRO A 100 -9.49 -6.73 -8.28
CA PRO A 100 -9.64 -6.66 -9.73
C PRO A 100 -10.15 -5.30 -10.22
N GLN A 101 -11.05 -4.69 -9.45
CA GLN A 101 -11.55 -3.34 -9.67
C GLN A 101 -11.76 -2.66 -8.32
N LEU A 102 -11.11 -1.52 -8.17
CA LEU A 102 -11.15 -0.67 -6.98
C LEU A 102 -11.71 0.69 -7.39
N GLN A 103 -12.90 1.01 -6.91
CA GLN A 103 -13.43 2.35 -6.98
C GLN A 103 -12.99 3.12 -5.73
N PHE A 104 -12.29 4.22 -5.94
CA PHE A 104 -11.88 5.14 -4.89
C PHE A 104 -12.36 6.54 -5.27
N GLN A 105 -13.31 7.08 -4.51
CA GLN A 105 -14.01 8.32 -4.85
C GLN A 105 -14.64 8.23 -6.25
N GLN A 106 -14.39 9.21 -7.12
CA GLN A 106 -14.81 9.21 -8.52
C GLN A 106 -13.86 8.44 -9.45
N SER A 107 -12.76 7.87 -8.93
CA SER A 107 -11.74 7.19 -9.73
C SER A 107 -11.90 5.67 -9.70
N VAL A 108 -11.61 5.01 -10.83
CA VAL A 108 -11.61 3.55 -10.94
C VAL A 108 -10.21 3.06 -11.29
N MET A 109 -9.67 2.19 -10.45
CA MET A 109 -8.44 1.45 -10.68
C MET A 109 -8.77 0.00 -10.98
N THR A 110 -8.03 -0.62 -11.89
CA THR A 110 -8.15 -2.03 -12.26
C THR A 110 -6.85 -2.76 -11.95
N GLY A 111 -6.96 -4.06 -11.70
CA GLY A 111 -5.80 -4.94 -11.53
C GLY A 111 -4.87 -4.53 -10.38
N VAL A 112 -5.42 -3.99 -9.29
CA VAL A 112 -4.61 -3.65 -8.11
C VAL A 112 -4.07 -4.94 -7.51
N LYS A 113 -2.75 -5.07 -7.44
CA LYS A 113 -2.06 -6.26 -6.93
C LYS A 113 -0.92 -5.85 -6.03
N ALA A 114 -0.94 -6.30 -4.78
CA ALA A 114 0.17 -6.19 -3.86
C ALA A 114 0.75 -7.57 -3.58
N GLN A 115 2.07 -7.67 -3.51
CA GLN A 115 2.80 -8.90 -3.21
C GLN A 115 3.86 -8.62 -2.16
N LEU A 116 4.06 -9.58 -1.27
CA LEU A 116 5.13 -9.58 -0.29
C LEU A 116 5.82 -10.95 -0.37
N ASN A 117 7.13 -10.96 -0.50
CA ASN A 117 7.96 -12.15 -0.39
C ASN A 117 8.96 -11.92 0.74
N VAL A 118 9.10 -12.88 1.63
CA VAL A 118 10.10 -12.89 2.69
C VAL A 118 10.89 -14.16 2.55
N ALA A 119 12.20 -14.05 2.39
CA ALA A 119 13.13 -15.18 2.36
C ALA A 119 14.53 -14.67 2.66
N ASN A 120 15.39 -15.52 3.24
CA ASN A 120 16.80 -15.21 3.46
C ASN A 120 17.02 -13.88 4.19
N HIS A 121 16.21 -13.60 5.21
CA HIS A 121 16.22 -12.33 5.94
C HIS A 121 16.04 -11.08 5.06
N ARG A 122 15.31 -11.20 3.96
CA ARG A 122 14.96 -10.08 3.09
C ARG A 122 13.45 -10.09 2.86
N ALA A 123 12.82 -8.93 2.97
CA ALA A 123 11.45 -8.72 2.56
C ALA A 123 11.43 -7.92 1.26
N GLU A 124 10.69 -8.40 0.27
CA GLU A 124 10.47 -7.76 -1.02
C GLU A 124 8.98 -7.54 -1.19
N ALA A 125 8.58 -6.28 -1.35
CA ALA A 125 7.21 -5.91 -1.59
C ALA A 125 7.07 -5.31 -2.99
N ALA A 126 5.95 -5.60 -3.64
CA ALA A 126 5.59 -4.99 -4.91
C ALA A 126 4.11 -4.59 -4.90
N LEU A 127 3.79 -3.46 -5.51
CA LEU A 127 2.42 -2.99 -5.76
C LEU A 127 2.32 -2.61 -7.24
N SER A 128 1.26 -3.04 -7.89
CA SER A 128 0.95 -2.62 -9.26
C SER A 128 -0.54 -2.34 -9.42
N SER A 129 -0.90 -1.38 -10.25
CA SER A 129 -2.27 -1.16 -10.70
C SER A 129 -2.30 -0.49 -12.07
N SER A 130 -3.41 -0.68 -12.78
CA SER A 130 -3.70 0.00 -14.04
C SER A 130 -4.98 0.84 -13.93
N MET A 131 -5.08 1.89 -14.74
CA MET A 131 -6.31 2.62 -15.05
C MET A 131 -6.31 2.83 -16.57
N GLU A 132 -7.43 3.29 -17.15
CA GLU A 132 -7.59 3.35 -18.62
C GLU A 132 -6.42 4.03 -19.36
N LYS A 133 -5.79 5.04 -18.75
CA LYS A 133 -4.64 5.77 -19.31
C LYS A 133 -3.48 5.92 -18.34
N SER A 134 -3.46 5.15 -17.24
CA SER A 134 -2.45 5.31 -16.20
C SER A 134 -2.01 3.99 -15.59
N SER A 135 -0.83 3.99 -14.97
CA SER A 135 -0.33 2.86 -14.20
C SER A 135 0.47 3.34 -13.00
N LEU A 136 0.53 2.48 -12.00
CA LEU A 136 1.35 2.64 -10.80
C LEU A 136 2.15 1.36 -10.63
N GLN A 137 3.44 1.50 -10.41
CA GLN A 137 4.32 0.42 -9.99
C GLN A 137 5.11 0.90 -8.77
N ALA A 138 5.13 0.11 -7.72
CA ALA A 138 6.00 0.34 -6.57
C ALA A 138 6.70 -0.95 -6.18
N LYS A 139 7.96 -0.83 -5.77
CA LYS A 139 8.77 -1.94 -5.28
C LYS A 139 9.51 -1.49 -4.03
N ALA A 140 9.63 -2.36 -3.04
CA ALA A 140 10.43 -2.11 -1.86
C ALA A 140 11.21 -3.36 -1.47
N ASN A 141 12.44 -3.18 -1.00
CA ASN A 141 13.28 -4.21 -0.44
C ASN A 141 13.69 -3.78 0.97
N VAL A 142 13.62 -4.70 1.93
CA VAL A 142 14.01 -4.46 3.32
C VAL A 142 14.92 -5.59 3.77
N ASN A 143 16.08 -5.24 4.31
CA ASN A 143 16.96 -6.19 4.97
C ASN A 143 16.46 -6.41 6.41
N LEU A 144 16.19 -7.67 6.77
CA LEU A 144 15.63 -8.08 8.07
C LEU A 144 16.69 -8.60 9.05
N ASP A 145 17.90 -8.88 8.57
CA ASP A 145 19.06 -9.31 9.35
C ASP A 145 19.74 -8.14 10.09
N GLY A 146 19.71 -6.96 9.50
CA GLY A 146 20.23 -5.73 10.06
C GLY A 146 19.38 -5.23 11.23
N ARG A 147 20.04 -4.69 12.27
CA ARG A 147 19.33 -4.07 13.40
C ARG A 147 18.51 -2.87 12.97
N ASP A 148 18.77 -2.26 11.83
CA ASP A 148 18.24 -0.95 11.42
C ASP A 148 17.24 -1.00 10.25
N TYR A 149 16.96 -2.19 9.71
CA TYR A 149 16.02 -2.44 8.61
C TYR A 149 16.30 -1.56 7.39
N TYR A 150 17.51 -1.65 6.85
CA TYR A 150 17.86 -0.92 5.63
C TYR A 150 16.89 -1.24 4.51
N THR A 151 16.33 -0.19 3.93
CA THR A 151 15.24 -0.25 2.96
C THR A 151 15.62 0.49 1.70
N THR A 152 15.21 -0.04 0.56
CA THR A 152 15.13 0.70 -0.71
C THR A 152 13.71 0.59 -1.24
N ALA A 153 13.14 1.66 -1.75
CA ALA A 153 11.83 1.64 -2.37
C ALA A 153 11.77 2.60 -3.55
N ASN A 154 11.06 2.19 -4.60
CA ASN A 154 10.82 2.98 -5.80
C ASN A 154 9.32 2.99 -6.10
N ILE A 155 8.82 4.11 -6.58
CA ILE A 155 7.46 4.30 -7.05
C ILE A 155 7.57 4.98 -8.41
N ASP A 156 6.95 4.39 -9.42
CA ASP A 156 6.89 4.91 -10.77
C ASP A 156 5.43 4.93 -11.22
N THR A 157 5.02 6.04 -11.80
CA THR A 157 3.67 6.22 -12.33
C THR A 157 3.74 6.75 -13.75
N THR A 158 2.73 6.43 -14.55
CA THR A 158 2.39 7.27 -15.70
C THR A 158 1.40 8.35 -15.27
N ALA A 159 0.69 8.99 -16.20
CA ALA A 159 -0.23 10.10 -15.93
C ALA A 159 -1.39 9.70 -14.98
N LEU A 160 -1.23 9.93 -13.68
CA LEU A 160 -2.24 9.71 -12.66
C LEU A 160 -3.20 10.91 -12.54
N PRO A 161 -4.51 10.69 -12.35
CA PRO A 161 -5.43 11.79 -12.07
C PRO A 161 -5.04 12.54 -10.78
N VAL A 162 -4.88 13.86 -10.85
CA VAL A 162 -4.51 14.70 -9.69
C VAL A 162 -5.53 14.55 -8.55
N ALA A 163 -6.81 14.46 -8.90
CA ALA A 163 -7.89 14.24 -7.94
C ALA A 163 -7.72 12.92 -7.15
N ALA A 164 -7.26 11.84 -7.80
CA ALA A 164 -7.09 10.56 -7.12
C ALA A 164 -6.03 10.62 -6.01
N LEU A 165 -4.95 11.39 -6.22
CA LEU A 165 -3.87 11.55 -5.25
C LEU A 165 -4.26 12.49 -4.10
N LEU A 166 -4.94 13.60 -4.40
CA LEU A 166 -5.35 14.57 -3.39
C LEU A 166 -6.45 14.02 -2.47
N ALA A 167 -7.32 13.14 -2.96
CA ALA A 167 -8.40 12.55 -2.16
C ALA A 167 -7.92 11.71 -0.97
N VAL A 168 -6.63 11.34 -0.91
CA VAL A 168 -6.03 10.64 0.23
C VAL A 168 -5.83 11.58 1.42
N TYR A 169 -5.59 12.87 1.15
CA TYR A 169 -5.21 13.87 2.16
C TYR A 169 -6.31 14.91 2.40
N VAL A 170 -7.14 15.18 1.38
CA VAL A 170 -8.19 16.19 1.43
C VAL A 170 -9.57 15.49 1.43
N PRO A 171 -10.39 15.66 2.49
CA PRO A 171 -11.67 14.94 2.63
C PRO A 171 -12.70 15.26 1.54
N ALA A 172 -12.67 16.47 1.00
CA ALA A 172 -13.57 16.92 -0.06
C ALA A 172 -12.76 17.69 -1.11
N LEU A 173 -12.74 17.17 -2.34
CA LEU A 173 -12.11 17.85 -3.46
C LEU A 173 -13.09 18.83 -4.11
N PRO A 174 -12.61 19.96 -4.64
CA PRO A 174 -13.42 20.86 -5.43
C PRO A 174 -14.05 20.12 -6.62
N THR A 175 -15.37 20.22 -6.77
CA THR A 175 -16.08 19.64 -7.90
C THR A 175 -15.59 20.28 -9.20
N GLY A 176 -15.15 19.47 -10.15
CA GLY A 176 -14.63 19.97 -11.44
C GLY A 176 -13.10 20.13 -11.48
N LEU A 177 -12.38 19.80 -10.39
CA LEU A 177 -10.93 19.65 -10.46
C LEU A 177 -10.56 18.54 -11.44
N GLN A 178 -9.79 18.89 -12.45
CA GLN A 178 -9.24 17.97 -13.44
C GLN A 178 -7.74 18.10 -13.49
N GLY A 179 -7.07 17.11 -14.04
CA GLY A 179 -5.62 17.15 -14.17
C GLY A 179 -4.98 15.79 -14.10
N GLN A 180 -3.72 15.76 -14.51
CA GLN A 180 -2.88 14.58 -14.48
C GLN A 180 -1.49 14.94 -13.98
N MET A 181 -0.83 13.97 -13.34
CA MET A 181 0.56 14.10 -12.95
C MET A 181 1.30 12.77 -13.03
N GLU A 182 2.57 12.83 -13.36
CA GLU A 182 3.51 11.71 -13.30
C GLU A 182 4.39 11.84 -12.05
N LEU A 183 4.69 10.72 -11.40
CA LEU A 183 5.55 10.68 -10.23
C LEU A 183 6.60 9.58 -10.36
N HIS A 184 7.84 9.95 -10.08
CA HIS A 184 8.94 9.02 -9.85
C HIS A 184 9.53 9.32 -8.49
N ALA A 185 9.39 8.39 -7.55
CA ALA A 185 9.96 8.53 -6.22
C ALA A 185 10.91 7.38 -5.92
N SER A 186 12.00 7.68 -5.23
CA SER A 186 12.89 6.69 -4.64
C SER A 186 13.15 7.04 -3.18
N LEU A 187 13.36 6.01 -2.37
CA LEU A 187 13.63 6.10 -0.94
C LEU A 187 14.73 5.09 -0.63
N LYS A 188 15.72 5.48 0.18
CA LYS A 188 16.71 4.54 0.71
C LYS A 188 17.12 4.93 2.12
N GLY A 189 17.51 3.94 2.90
CA GLY A 189 18.05 4.14 4.24
C GLY A 189 17.44 3.20 5.29
N PRO A 190 17.90 3.31 6.54
CA PRO A 190 17.47 2.47 7.64
C PRO A 190 16.16 2.95 8.29
N LEU A 191 15.13 2.10 8.33
CA LEU A 191 13.82 2.47 8.90
C LEU A 191 13.87 2.81 10.40
N LYS A 192 14.85 2.28 11.15
CA LYS A 192 15.01 2.63 12.58
C LYS A 192 15.68 3.97 12.80
N ASP A 193 16.49 4.44 11.86
CA ASP A 193 17.23 5.68 11.96
C ASP A 193 16.85 6.61 10.81
N LYS A 194 15.77 7.37 11.05
CA LYS A 194 15.19 8.28 10.07
C LYS A 194 16.15 9.40 9.65
N SER A 195 17.20 9.68 10.41
CA SER A 195 18.19 10.73 10.08
C SER A 195 19.00 10.38 8.83
N ARG A 196 19.19 9.07 8.59
CA ARG A 196 19.92 8.52 7.45
C ARG A 196 19.01 8.12 6.29
N MET A 197 17.73 8.50 6.34
CA MET A 197 16.81 8.26 5.24
C MET A 197 17.00 9.34 4.18
N GLU A 198 17.10 8.90 2.94
CA GLU A 198 17.17 9.74 1.75
C GLU A 198 15.97 9.43 0.86
N ALA A 199 15.31 10.47 0.34
CA ALA A 199 14.25 10.32 -0.65
C ALA A 199 14.45 11.30 -1.80
N HIS A 200 14.09 10.87 -3.00
CA HIS A 200 14.10 11.70 -4.19
C HIS A 200 12.75 11.57 -4.87
N LEU A 201 12.11 12.69 -5.21
CA LEU A 201 10.85 12.76 -5.93
C LEU A 201 11.03 13.64 -7.16
N VAL A 202 10.59 13.14 -8.31
CA VAL A 202 10.50 13.87 -9.56
C VAL A 202 9.06 13.85 -10.03
N ILE A 203 8.53 15.02 -10.36
CA ILE A 203 7.24 15.20 -11.04
C ILE A 203 7.55 15.77 -12.42
N PRO A 204 7.70 14.93 -13.46
CA PRO A 204 8.06 15.39 -14.80
C PRO A 204 6.95 16.22 -15.43
N THR A 205 5.71 15.76 -15.25
CA THR A 205 4.52 16.40 -15.80
C THR A 205 3.50 16.57 -14.69
N LEU A 206 2.94 17.78 -14.63
CA LEU A 206 1.81 18.17 -13.81
C LEU A 206 0.98 19.11 -14.66
N SER A 207 -0.29 18.78 -14.83
CA SER A 207 -1.30 19.71 -15.30
C SER A 207 -2.54 19.57 -14.45
N ALA A 208 -3.12 20.69 -14.05
CA ALA A 208 -4.38 20.72 -13.34
C ALA A 208 -5.20 21.92 -13.76
N SER A 209 -6.51 21.77 -13.71
CA SER A 209 -7.44 22.84 -14.01
C SER A 209 -8.63 22.80 -13.05
N TYR A 210 -9.10 23.99 -12.71
CA TYR A 210 -10.28 24.20 -11.90
C TYR A 210 -10.94 25.50 -12.36
N GLU A 211 -12.20 25.42 -12.79
CA GLU A 211 -12.92 26.54 -13.42
C GLU A 211 -12.12 27.17 -14.56
N SER A 212 -11.80 28.46 -14.50
CA SER A 212 -10.98 29.19 -15.50
C SER A 212 -9.47 29.13 -15.24
N VAL A 213 -9.06 28.56 -14.11
CA VAL A 213 -7.65 28.49 -13.70
C VAL A 213 -7.03 27.21 -14.24
N GLN A 214 -5.93 27.35 -14.97
CA GLN A 214 -5.08 26.23 -15.38
C GLN A 214 -3.70 26.42 -14.77
N ILE A 215 -3.10 25.32 -14.33
CA ILE A 215 -1.72 25.27 -13.87
C ILE A 215 -1.02 24.10 -14.53
N SER A 216 0.24 24.31 -14.89
CA SER A 216 1.14 23.25 -15.32
C SER A 216 2.56 23.56 -14.86
N ASN A 217 3.40 22.54 -14.77
CA ASN A 217 4.82 22.77 -14.54
C ASN A 217 5.52 23.15 -15.87
N ALA A 218 6.32 24.21 -15.87
CA ALA A 218 7.14 24.61 -17.02
C ALA A 218 8.38 23.71 -17.21
N GLY A 219 8.75 22.96 -16.17
CA GLY A 219 9.79 21.95 -16.18
C GLY A 219 9.64 20.99 -14.99
N PRO A 220 10.40 19.89 -14.94
CA PRO A 220 10.24 18.87 -13.90
C PRO A 220 10.44 19.45 -12.49
N ILE A 221 9.51 19.17 -11.59
CA ILE A 221 9.64 19.52 -10.17
C ILE A 221 10.49 18.44 -9.50
N ARG A 222 11.51 18.82 -8.75
CA ARG A 222 12.42 17.90 -8.06
C ARG A 222 12.49 18.23 -6.58
N VAL A 223 12.18 17.25 -5.75
CA VAL A 223 12.20 17.36 -4.31
C VAL A 223 13.12 16.27 -3.77
N ASP A 224 14.09 16.70 -2.97
CA ASP A 224 15.04 15.83 -2.29
C ASP A 224 14.80 15.91 -0.79
N TYR A 225 14.97 14.79 -0.08
CA TYR A 225 14.93 14.73 1.37
C TYR A 225 16.18 14.00 1.86
N ALA A 226 16.94 14.63 2.75
CA ALA A 226 18.09 14.03 3.41
C ALA A 226 18.38 14.77 4.72
N ASN A 227 18.89 14.07 5.73
CA ASN A 227 19.29 14.67 7.02
C ASN A 227 18.16 15.52 7.67
N TYR A 228 16.91 15.06 7.57
CA TYR A 228 15.70 15.78 7.98
C TYR A 228 15.41 17.10 7.26
N VAL A 229 16.16 17.43 6.21
CA VAL A 229 15.93 18.60 5.37
C VAL A 229 15.21 18.16 4.10
N VAL A 230 14.14 18.88 3.75
CA VAL A 230 13.50 18.79 2.44
C VAL A 230 14.04 19.96 1.62
N SER A 231 14.56 19.69 0.44
CA SER A 231 14.97 20.71 -0.53
C SER A 231 14.20 20.56 -1.83
N LEU A 232 13.61 21.66 -2.27
CA LEU A 232 12.95 21.83 -3.55
C LEU A 232 13.90 22.55 -4.51
N GLN A 233 14.30 21.86 -5.56
CA GLN A 233 15.08 22.49 -6.62
C GLN A 233 14.24 23.57 -7.32
N PRO A 234 14.89 24.64 -7.84
CA PRO A 234 14.19 25.69 -8.57
C PRO A 234 13.26 25.12 -9.64
N SER A 235 11.98 25.39 -9.50
CA SER A 235 10.92 24.93 -10.38
C SER A 235 9.98 26.07 -10.72
N GLU A 236 9.35 25.99 -11.88
CA GLU A 236 8.44 27.02 -12.37
C GLU A 236 7.10 26.37 -12.70
N LEU A 237 6.03 26.97 -12.19
CA LEU A 237 4.65 26.65 -12.52
C LEU A 237 4.10 27.76 -13.40
N SER A 238 3.52 27.39 -14.52
CA SER A 238 2.82 28.29 -15.44
C SER A 238 1.31 28.15 -15.24
N GLY A 239 0.58 29.24 -15.33
CA GLY A 239 -0.88 29.23 -15.34
C GLY A 239 -1.47 30.28 -16.27
N THR A 240 -2.78 30.48 -16.19
CA THR A 240 -3.49 31.49 -16.99
C THR A 240 -2.94 32.88 -16.63
N GLU A 241 -2.03 33.39 -17.46
CA GLU A 241 -1.34 34.69 -17.31
C GLU A 241 -0.38 34.82 -16.11
N THR A 242 -0.05 33.71 -15.42
CA THR A 242 0.82 33.74 -14.24
C THR A 242 1.99 32.77 -14.38
N SER A 243 3.18 33.17 -13.92
CA SER A 243 4.32 32.28 -13.67
C SER A 243 4.73 32.38 -12.22
N ILE A 244 4.87 31.23 -11.55
CA ILE A 244 5.25 31.10 -10.15
C ILE A 244 6.56 30.33 -10.10
N ARG A 245 7.59 30.92 -9.49
CA ARG A 245 8.86 30.25 -9.24
C ARG A 245 8.94 29.78 -7.80
N LEU A 246 9.30 28.51 -7.62
CA LEU A 246 9.39 27.83 -6.33
C LEU A 246 10.82 27.30 -6.14
N ALA A 247 11.41 27.59 -4.99
CA ALA A 247 12.70 27.04 -4.54
C ALA A 247 12.74 27.10 -3.01
N GLY A 248 13.46 26.18 -2.36
CA GLY A 248 13.59 26.18 -0.89
C GLY A 248 14.25 24.94 -0.32
#